data_AF-A0A0K2H329-F1
#
_entry.id   AF-A0A0K2H329-F1
#
_cell.length_a   1.000
_cell.length_b   1.000
_cell.length_c   1.000
_cell.angle_alpha   90.00
_cell.angle_beta   90.00
_cell.angle_gamma   90.00
#
_symmetry.space_group_name_H-M   'P 1'
#
loop_
_entity.id
_entity.type
_entity.pdbx_description
1 polymer ?
#
loop_
_entity_poly.entity_id
_entity_poly.type
_entity_poly.pdbx_seq_one_letter_code
_entity_poly.pdbx_strand_id
1 'polypeptide(L)'
;MQPQSNSDDNKEQPFTEAYWAQQTPSDQLSKLAREANRAQLALIRACCPNGDADVEHHAAKISVRLGITRGEALRICDIGLMLRRMPRLAQRAESTDSLTPRQLGIIAHGTCTIADEQIHAVETEVLELVTPSRPRQAMIGPRSLTNKIGDIVAEYDD
;
A
#
# COMPACT_ATOMS: atom_id res chain seq x y z
N MET A 1 11.33 55.98 -5.50
CA MET A 1 10.84 54.71 -6.07
C MET A 1 11.56 53.57 -5.37
N GLN A 2 10.88 52.85 -4.49
CA GLN A 2 11.33 51.55 -3.98
C GLN A 2 10.44 50.48 -4.65
N PRO A 3 11.00 49.37 -5.17
CA PRO A 3 10.17 48.27 -5.63
C PRO A 3 9.75 47.42 -4.42
N GLN A 4 8.44 47.32 -4.21
CA GLN A 4 7.84 46.25 -3.43
C GLN A 4 8.01 44.95 -4.23
N SER A 5 8.73 43.97 -3.68
CA SER A 5 8.64 42.59 -4.17
C SER A 5 7.64 41.83 -3.29
N ASN A 6 6.47 41.57 -3.85
CA ASN A 6 5.45 40.66 -3.30
C ASN A 6 6.10 39.33 -2.94
N SER A 7 6.24 39.05 -1.65
CA SER A 7 6.25 37.68 -1.16
C SER A 7 4.80 37.21 -1.16
N ASP A 8 4.36 36.63 -2.27
CA ASP A 8 3.20 35.76 -2.27
C ASP A 8 3.55 34.53 -1.44
N ASP A 9 3.43 34.69 -0.11
CA ASP A 9 3.25 33.62 0.84
C ASP A 9 1.96 32.90 0.44
N ASN A 10 2.12 31.91 -0.45
CA ASN A 10 1.10 30.96 -0.81
C ASN A 10 0.84 30.10 0.44
N LYS A 11 0.12 30.65 1.41
CA LYS A 11 -0.33 29.96 2.61
C LYS A 11 -1.29 28.88 2.15
N GLU A 12 -0.75 27.68 1.98
CA GLU A 12 -1.53 26.46 1.82
C GLU A 12 -2.64 26.47 2.87
N GLN A 13 -3.89 26.43 2.38
CA GLN A 13 -5.04 26.27 3.26
C GLN A 13 -4.85 24.97 4.06
N PRO A 14 -5.05 24.99 5.38
CA PRO A 14 -4.83 23.80 6.19
C PRO A 14 -5.83 22.72 5.75
N PHE A 15 -5.31 21.59 5.27
CA PHE A 15 -6.09 20.36 5.15
C PHE A 15 -6.59 19.99 6.54
N THR A 16 -7.91 20.11 6.75
CA THR A 16 -8.57 19.73 8.01
C THR A 16 -8.82 18.22 8.10
N GLU A 17 -8.79 17.51 6.97
CA GLU A 17 -8.94 16.06 6.90
C GLU A 17 -7.62 15.33 7.18
N ALA A 18 -7.69 14.10 7.69
CA ALA A 18 -6.50 13.29 7.96
C ALA A 18 -5.85 12.76 6.66
N TYR A 19 -4.54 12.94 6.53
CA TYR A 19 -3.79 12.49 5.34
C TYR A 19 -2.34 12.16 5.71
N TRP A 20 -1.71 11.31 4.90
CA TRP A 20 -0.29 11.03 5.00
C TRP A 20 0.53 12.21 4.47
N ALA A 21 1.68 12.51 5.08
CA ALA A 21 2.55 13.61 4.67
C ALA A 21 2.91 13.56 3.16
N GLN A 22 3.08 12.37 2.60
CA GLN A 22 3.35 12.13 1.16
C GLN A 22 2.13 12.30 0.24
N GLN A 23 0.98 12.74 0.76
CA GLN A 23 -0.20 13.10 -0.03
C GLN A 23 -0.31 14.62 -0.21
N THR A 24 0.69 15.40 0.22
CA THR A 24 0.73 16.86 0.08
C THR A 24 0.69 17.24 -1.41
N PRO A 25 -0.40 17.86 -1.92
CA PRO A 25 -0.59 18.06 -3.36
C PRO A 25 0.30 19.14 -3.98
N SER A 26 0.96 19.97 -3.18
CA SER A 26 1.91 20.98 -3.66
C SER A 26 3.32 20.41 -3.84
N ASP A 27 3.64 19.28 -3.19
CA ASP A 27 4.98 18.68 -3.22
C ASP A 27 5.17 17.77 -4.43
N GLN A 28 6.13 18.10 -5.28
CA GLN A 28 6.37 17.37 -6.53
C GLN A 28 6.86 15.94 -6.29
N LEU A 29 7.66 15.71 -5.24
CA LEU A 29 8.14 14.37 -4.91
C LEU A 29 6.99 13.46 -4.45
N SER A 30 6.09 13.99 -3.62
CA SER A 30 4.85 13.32 -3.20
C SER A 30 3.98 12.91 -4.38
N LYS A 31 3.82 13.76 -5.40
CA LYS A 31 3.07 13.41 -6.63
C LYS A 31 3.70 12.24 -7.37
N LEU A 32 5.00 12.35 -7.68
CA LEU A 32 5.73 11.31 -8.44
C LEU A 32 5.73 9.97 -7.69
N ALA A 33 5.90 9.99 -6.37
CA ALA A 33 5.84 8.78 -5.55
C ALA A 33 4.45 8.11 -5.61
N ARG A 34 3.37 8.89 -5.56
CA ARG A 34 2.00 8.38 -5.68
C ARG A 34 1.69 7.85 -7.07
N GLU A 35 2.15 8.53 -8.12
CA GLU A 35 2.04 8.03 -9.49
C GLU A 35 2.77 6.69 -9.68
N ALA A 36 3.97 6.55 -9.09
CA ALA A 36 4.71 5.30 -9.09
C ALA A 36 3.94 4.20 -8.34
N ASN A 37 3.41 4.48 -7.15
CA ASN A 37 2.59 3.53 -6.39
C ASN A 37 1.37 3.08 -7.18
N ARG A 38 0.68 4.01 -7.85
CA ARG A 38 -0.48 3.71 -8.72
C ARG A 38 -0.11 2.75 -9.84
N ALA A 39 0.98 3.03 -10.55
CA ALA A 39 1.45 2.18 -11.64
C ALA A 39 1.84 0.78 -11.13
N GLN A 40 2.48 0.69 -9.96
CA GLN A 40 2.81 -0.58 -9.34
C GLN A 40 1.55 -1.36 -8.91
N LEU A 41 0.55 -0.69 -8.34
CA LEU A 41 -0.72 -1.32 -7.97
C LEU A 41 -1.46 -1.86 -9.20
N ALA A 42 -1.45 -1.12 -10.31
CA ALA A 42 -2.00 -1.59 -11.59
C ALA A 42 -1.26 -2.84 -12.12
N LEU A 43 0.08 -2.85 -12.03
CA LEU A 43 0.89 -4.01 -12.41
C LEU A 43 0.56 -5.22 -11.53
N ILE A 44 0.46 -5.02 -10.21
CA ILE A 44 0.10 -6.08 -9.25
C ILE A 44 -1.24 -6.72 -9.61
N ARG A 45 -2.25 -5.91 -9.94
CA ARG A 45 -3.56 -6.41 -10.37
C ARG A 45 -3.48 -7.20 -11.66
N ALA A 46 -2.75 -6.71 -12.66
CA ALA A 46 -2.58 -7.38 -13.94
C ALA A 46 -1.82 -8.71 -13.82
N CYS A 47 -0.95 -8.83 -12.80
CA CYS A 47 -0.16 -10.02 -12.53
C CYS A 47 -0.80 -10.96 -11.50
N CYS A 48 -1.93 -10.61 -10.90
CA CYS A 48 -2.59 -11.46 -9.92
C CYS A 48 -3.07 -12.78 -10.57
N PRO A 49 -2.74 -13.95 -10.00
CA PRO A 49 -3.23 -15.23 -10.51
C PRO A 49 -4.76 -15.33 -10.34
N ASN A 50 -5.44 -16.03 -11.26
CA ASN A 50 -6.91 -16.18 -11.25
C ASN A 50 -7.32 -17.62 -10.90
N GLY A 51 -8.42 -17.77 -10.16
CA GLY A 51 -8.97 -19.08 -9.79
C GLY A 51 -7.91 -19.97 -9.13
N ASP A 52 -7.88 -21.24 -9.53
CA ASP A 52 -6.99 -22.26 -8.99
C ASP A 52 -5.64 -22.34 -9.73
N ALA A 53 -5.18 -21.23 -10.31
CA ALA A 53 -3.90 -21.20 -10.99
C ALA A 53 -2.75 -21.52 -10.02
N ASP A 54 -1.85 -22.41 -10.45
CA ASP A 54 -0.59 -22.67 -9.77
C ASP A 54 0.22 -21.36 -9.70
N VAL A 55 0.35 -20.83 -8.49
CA VAL A 55 1.01 -19.55 -8.21
C VAL A 55 2.48 -19.59 -8.61
N GLU A 56 3.16 -20.72 -8.40
CA GLU A 56 4.57 -20.90 -8.71
C GLU A 56 4.81 -20.91 -10.23
N HIS A 57 3.96 -21.63 -10.98
CA HIS A 57 4.03 -21.62 -12.44
C HIS A 57 3.68 -20.25 -13.02
N HIS A 58 2.65 -19.60 -12.48
CA HIS A 58 2.25 -18.26 -12.90
C HIS A 58 3.34 -17.23 -12.63
N ALA A 59 3.96 -17.26 -11.44
CA ALA A 59 5.10 -16.41 -11.07
C ALA A 59 6.29 -16.59 -12.02
N ALA A 60 6.61 -17.84 -12.42
CA ALA A 60 7.65 -18.12 -13.41
C ALA A 60 7.37 -17.46 -14.77
N LYS A 61 6.12 -17.45 -15.23
CA LYS A 61 5.76 -16.82 -16.51
C LYS A 61 5.86 -15.30 -16.45
N ILE A 62 5.38 -14.68 -15.38
CA ILE A 62 5.42 -13.22 -15.26
C ILE A 62 6.85 -12.73 -15.01
N SER A 63 7.70 -13.48 -14.31
CA SER A 63 9.09 -13.08 -14.04
C SER A 63 9.88 -12.85 -15.33
N VAL A 64 9.73 -13.75 -16.30
CA VAL A 64 10.33 -13.64 -17.64
C VAL A 64 9.79 -12.41 -18.39
N ARG A 65 8.46 -12.21 -18.38
CA ARG A 65 7.82 -11.10 -19.10
C ARG A 65 8.17 -9.72 -18.57
N LEU A 66 8.36 -9.62 -17.25
CA LEU A 66 8.65 -8.36 -16.57
C LEU A 66 10.15 -8.10 -16.38
N GLY A 67 11.01 -9.07 -16.67
CA GLY A 67 12.46 -8.95 -16.46
C GLY A 67 12.84 -8.86 -14.98
N ILE A 68 12.09 -9.55 -14.11
CA ILE A 68 12.28 -9.54 -12.65
C ILE A 68 12.65 -10.93 -12.13
N THR A 69 13.10 -11.00 -10.87
CA THR A 69 13.38 -12.29 -10.23
C THR A 69 12.08 -13.07 -9.96
N ARG A 70 12.20 -14.39 -9.79
CA ARG A 70 11.05 -15.22 -9.38
C ARG A 70 10.49 -14.78 -8.03
N GLY A 71 11.34 -14.42 -7.07
CA GLY A 71 10.88 -13.93 -5.76
C GLY A 71 10.11 -12.61 -5.83
N GLU A 72 10.49 -11.72 -6.75
CA GLU A 72 9.72 -10.50 -7.02
C GLU A 72 8.35 -10.82 -7.60
N ALA A 73 8.30 -11.73 -8.58
CA ALA A 73 7.06 -12.20 -9.18
C ALA A 73 6.12 -12.87 -8.18
N LEU A 74 6.65 -13.73 -7.29
CA LEU A 74 5.87 -14.36 -6.22
C LEU A 74 5.27 -13.30 -5.30
N ARG A 75 6.06 -12.34 -4.85
CA ARG A 75 5.56 -11.25 -3.99
C ARG A 75 4.47 -10.44 -4.67
N ILE A 76 4.58 -10.17 -5.97
CA ILE A 76 3.53 -9.52 -6.74
C ILE A 76 2.23 -10.35 -6.72
N CYS A 77 2.34 -11.67 -6.89
CA CYS A 77 1.20 -12.59 -6.80
C CYS A 77 0.57 -12.57 -5.40
N ASP A 78 1.39 -12.68 -4.36
CA ASP A 78 0.95 -12.68 -2.95
C ASP A 78 0.19 -11.39 -2.61
N ILE A 79 0.71 -10.23 -3.03
CA ILE A 79 0.04 -8.95 -2.83
C ILE A 79 -1.30 -8.93 -3.59
N GLY A 80 -1.32 -9.36 -4.85
CA GLY A 80 -2.55 -9.39 -5.64
C GLY A 80 -3.63 -10.28 -5.01
N LEU A 81 -3.24 -11.47 -4.54
CA LEU A 81 -4.12 -12.40 -3.85
C LEU A 81 -4.62 -11.84 -2.52
N MET A 82 -3.73 -11.24 -1.72
CA MET A 82 -4.12 -10.56 -0.47
C MET A 82 -5.13 -9.45 -0.74
N LEU A 83 -4.90 -8.58 -1.74
CA LEU A 83 -5.85 -7.51 -2.08
C LEU A 83 -7.19 -8.03 -2.60
N ARG A 84 -7.24 -9.23 -3.19
CA ARG A 84 -8.50 -9.90 -3.54
C ARG A 84 -9.26 -10.38 -2.30
N ARG A 85 -8.55 -10.91 -1.30
CA ARG A 85 -9.11 -11.35 -0.01
C ARG A 85 -9.47 -10.17 0.91
N MET A 86 -8.80 -9.03 0.74
CA MET A 86 -8.97 -7.79 1.49
C MET A 86 -9.44 -6.63 0.56
N PRO A 87 -10.70 -6.63 0.12
CA PRO A 87 -11.19 -5.67 -0.86
C PRO A 87 -11.27 -4.22 -0.34
N ARG A 88 -11.46 -3.99 0.96
CA ARG A 88 -11.45 -2.65 1.55
C ARG A 88 -10.03 -2.09 1.60
N LEU A 89 -9.02 -2.93 1.89
CA LEU A 89 -7.62 -2.55 1.77
C LEU A 89 -7.25 -2.23 0.32
N ALA A 90 -7.75 -3.00 -0.64
CA ALA A 90 -7.58 -2.72 -2.07
C ALA A 90 -8.15 -1.36 -2.47
N GLN A 91 -9.40 -1.07 -2.06
CA GLN A 91 -10.03 0.23 -2.29
C GLN A 91 -9.24 1.37 -1.64
N ARG A 92 -8.71 1.15 -0.43
CA ARG A 92 -7.87 2.12 0.26
C ARG A 92 -6.59 2.42 -0.52
N ALA A 93 -5.87 1.38 -0.96
CA ALA A 93 -4.64 1.52 -1.74
C ALA A 93 -4.87 2.30 -3.05
N GLU A 94 -5.98 2.04 -3.73
CA GLU A 94 -6.35 2.72 -4.98
C GLU A 94 -6.75 4.18 -4.80
N SER A 95 -7.55 4.47 -3.77
CA SER A 95 -8.07 5.83 -3.55
C SER A 95 -6.98 6.79 -3.08
N THR A 96 -5.96 6.30 -2.38
CA THR A 96 -4.91 7.16 -1.81
C THR A 96 -3.61 7.14 -2.60
N ASP A 97 -3.32 6.08 -3.35
CA ASP A 97 -2.00 5.79 -3.94
C ASP A 97 -0.84 5.89 -2.93
N SER A 98 -1.13 5.72 -1.64
CA SER A 98 -0.16 5.99 -0.58
C SER A 98 0.65 4.75 -0.20
N LEU A 99 0.14 3.55 -0.49
CA LEU A 99 0.81 2.32 -0.09
C LEU A 99 1.83 1.89 -1.15
N THR A 100 3.07 1.72 -0.70
CA THR A 100 4.15 1.21 -1.55
C THR A 100 4.05 -0.31 -1.71
N PRO A 101 4.61 -0.90 -2.79
CA PRO A 101 4.69 -2.35 -2.95
C PRO A 101 5.38 -3.04 -1.77
N ARG A 102 6.36 -2.36 -1.14
CA ARG A 102 7.04 -2.88 0.05
C ARG A 102 6.10 -3.05 1.24
N GLN A 103 5.24 -2.06 1.51
CA GLN A 103 4.28 -2.12 2.62
C GLN A 103 3.19 -3.15 2.34
N LEU A 104 2.67 -3.16 1.11
CA LEU A 104 1.71 -4.17 0.68
C LEU A 104 2.31 -5.59 0.80
N GLY A 105 3.59 -5.77 0.46
CA GLY A 105 4.30 -7.04 0.61
C GLY A 105 4.47 -7.46 2.07
N ILE A 106 4.71 -6.53 3.00
CA ILE A 106 4.75 -6.82 4.44
C ILE A 106 3.38 -7.32 4.92
N ILE A 107 2.30 -6.63 4.53
CA ILE A 107 0.93 -7.01 4.89
C ILE A 107 0.59 -8.38 4.31
N ALA A 108 0.87 -8.59 3.02
CA ALA A 108 0.59 -9.86 2.34
C ALA A 108 1.34 -11.03 2.98
N HIS A 109 2.62 -10.85 3.30
CA HIS A 109 3.40 -11.89 3.96
C HIS A 109 2.91 -12.18 5.38
N GLY A 110 2.61 -11.14 6.16
CA GLY A 110 2.18 -11.34 7.55
C GLY A 110 0.79 -11.95 7.67
N THR A 111 -0.10 -11.71 6.71
CA THR A 111 -1.51 -12.16 6.76
C THR A 111 -1.80 -13.41 5.94
N CYS A 112 -0.78 -14.06 5.36
CA CYS A 112 -0.99 -15.15 4.41
C CYS A 112 -1.60 -16.41 5.04
N THR A 113 -1.40 -16.64 6.34
CA THR A 113 -1.90 -17.79 7.08
C THR A 113 -3.31 -17.61 7.65
N ILE A 114 -3.81 -16.37 7.68
CA ILE A 114 -5.12 -16.06 8.24
C ILE A 114 -6.22 -16.78 7.45
N ALA A 115 -7.13 -17.43 8.16
CA ALA A 115 -8.27 -18.13 7.56
C ALA A 115 -9.30 -17.15 6.96
N ASP A 116 -10.07 -17.59 5.96
CA ASP A 116 -11.04 -16.73 5.27
C ASP A 116 -12.14 -16.24 6.21
N GLU A 117 -12.47 -16.98 7.26
CA GLU A 117 -13.46 -16.60 8.27
C GLU A 117 -12.99 -15.43 9.14
N GLN A 118 -11.68 -15.28 9.33
CA GLN A 118 -11.05 -14.26 10.17
C GLN A 118 -10.57 -13.05 9.35
N ILE A 119 -10.42 -13.20 8.03
CA ILE A 119 -9.76 -12.20 7.17
C ILE A 119 -10.41 -10.82 7.24
N HIS A 120 -11.73 -10.75 7.44
CA HIS A 120 -12.45 -9.48 7.55
C HIS A 120 -12.12 -8.72 8.84
N ALA A 121 -11.90 -9.44 9.95
CA ALA A 121 -11.50 -8.83 11.22
C ALA A 121 -10.06 -8.29 11.11
N VAL A 122 -9.14 -9.13 10.63
CA VAL A 122 -7.74 -8.74 10.37
C VAL A 122 -7.66 -7.55 9.39
N GLU A 123 -8.43 -7.55 8.31
CA GLU A 123 -8.44 -6.43 7.36
C GLU A 123 -8.85 -5.10 8.03
N THR A 124 -9.78 -5.15 9.01
CA THR A 124 -10.21 -3.96 9.75
C THR A 124 -9.04 -3.36 10.52
N GLU A 125 -8.29 -4.18 11.25
CA GLU A 125 -7.12 -3.72 12.02
C GLU A 125 -5.97 -3.25 11.12
N VAL A 126 -5.73 -3.96 10.01
CA VAL A 126 -4.75 -3.52 9.00
C VAL A 126 -5.13 -2.14 8.46
N LEU A 127 -6.41 -1.90 8.17
CA LEU A 127 -6.90 -0.60 7.68
C LEU A 127 -6.66 0.52 8.67
N GLU A 128 -6.82 0.26 9.97
CA GLU A 128 -6.51 1.24 11.02
C GLU A 128 -5.02 1.61 11.01
N LEU A 129 -4.13 0.64 10.79
CA LEU A 129 -2.68 0.91 10.68
C LEU A 129 -2.31 1.74 9.44
N VAL A 130 -3.02 1.53 8.33
CA VAL A 130 -2.73 2.20 7.04
C VAL A 130 -3.62 3.41 6.75
N THR A 131 -4.39 3.85 7.75
CA THR A 131 -5.20 5.05 7.69
C THR A 131 -4.62 6.12 8.63
N PRO A 132 -4.35 7.35 8.14
CA PRO A 132 -3.90 8.43 9.00
C PRO A 132 -5.07 8.89 9.87
N SER A 133 -4.78 9.22 11.12
CA SER A 133 -5.76 9.75 12.08
C SER A 133 -5.62 11.26 12.30
N ARG A 134 -4.57 11.88 11.74
CA ARG A 134 -4.33 13.32 11.81
C ARG A 134 -3.76 13.88 10.51
N PRO A 135 -3.90 15.19 10.26
CA PRO A 135 -3.30 15.85 9.11
C PRO A 135 -1.77 15.65 9.06
N ARG A 136 -1.24 15.48 7.85
CA ARG A 136 0.20 15.40 7.56
C ARG A 136 0.95 14.34 8.39
N GLN A 137 0.30 13.22 8.69
CA GLN A 137 0.89 12.14 9.49
C GLN A 137 2.04 11.47 8.73
N ALA A 138 3.15 11.18 9.40
CA ALA A 138 4.20 10.36 8.81
C ALA A 138 3.69 8.92 8.64
N MET A 139 3.92 8.33 7.47
CA MET A 139 3.51 6.95 7.20
C MET A 139 4.27 5.96 8.08
N ILE A 140 3.58 4.89 8.48
CA ILE A 140 4.20 3.81 9.26
C ILE A 140 5.41 3.23 8.52
N GLY A 141 6.55 3.20 9.20
CA GLY A 141 7.79 2.66 8.66
C GLY A 141 7.75 1.13 8.53
N PRO A 142 8.54 0.52 7.63
CA PRO A 142 8.49 -0.92 7.37
C PRO A 142 8.65 -1.80 8.61
N ARG A 143 9.60 -1.49 9.51
CA ARG A 143 9.83 -2.27 10.73
C ARG A 143 8.63 -2.22 11.68
N SER A 144 8.09 -1.02 11.90
CA SER A 144 6.90 -0.84 12.74
C SER A 144 5.70 -1.55 12.14
N LEU A 145 5.55 -1.52 10.81
CA LEU A 145 4.48 -2.24 10.12
C LEU A 145 4.64 -3.75 10.30
N THR A 146 5.84 -4.31 10.09
CA THR A 146 6.08 -5.75 10.31
C THR A 146 5.72 -6.19 11.72
N ASN A 147 6.16 -5.45 12.74
CA ASN A 147 5.84 -5.79 14.12
C ASN A 147 4.33 -5.76 14.37
N LYS A 148 3.65 -4.67 13.98
CA LYS A 148 2.22 -4.53 14.25
C LYS A 148 1.36 -5.54 13.47
N ILE A 149 1.74 -5.90 12.25
CA ILE A 149 1.06 -6.97 11.52
C ILE A 149 1.25 -8.32 12.23
N GLY A 150 2.47 -8.58 12.75
CA GLY A 150 2.72 -9.77 13.56
C GLY A 150 1.88 -9.79 14.84
N ASP A 151 1.76 -8.66 15.53
CA ASP A 151 0.92 -8.51 16.71
C ASP A 151 -0.56 -8.80 16.38
N ILE A 152 -1.10 -8.20 15.30
CA ILE A 152 -2.47 -8.47 14.83
C ILE A 152 -2.66 -9.95 14.57
N VAL A 153 -1.79 -10.58 13.78
CA VAL A 153 -1.95 -11.98 13.36
C VAL A 153 -1.87 -12.94 14.54
N ALA A 154 -1.02 -12.66 15.54
CA ALA A 154 -0.91 -13.47 16.75
C ALA A 154 -2.20 -13.52 17.58
N GLU A 155 -3.11 -12.55 17.43
CA GLU A 155 -4.42 -12.56 18.10
C GLU A 155 -5.43 -13.53 17.43
N TYR A 156 -5.13 -14.03 16.23
CA TYR A 156 -6.01 -14.91 15.45
C TYR A 156 -5.44 -16.32 15.23
N ASP A 157 -4.22 -16.59 15.71
CA ASP A 157 -3.47 -17.86 15.56
C ASP A 157 -3.87 -18.93 16.62
N ASP A 158 -5.14 -18.93 17.08
CA ASP A 158 -5.71 -19.89 18.05
C ASP A 158 -6.08 -21.26 17.43
#